data_AF-A0A6G3ZPV4-F1
#
_entry.id   AF-A0A6G3ZPV4-F1
#
_cell.length_a   1.000
_cell.length_b   1.000
_cell.length_c   1.000
_cell.angle_alpha   90.00
_cell.angle_beta   90.00
_cell.angle_gamma   90.00
#
_symmetry.space_group_name_H-M   'P 1'
#
loop_
_entity.id
_entity.type
_entity.pdbx_description
1 polymer ?
#
loop_
_entity_poly.entity_id
_entity_poly.type
_entity_poly.pdbx_seq_one_letter_code
_entity_poly.pdbx_strand_id
1 'polypeptide(L)'
;MANSDLADDDRIPGGTQISVTVVLGGVLLVMGIVGFASGGQLLVFGVNPFHNVFHLLTGALAIVAGLYANGVYADEFNKTAGIVYGLLVIFQLVAPEVAAQLLNADFADLWLHVGLALAFGGVGFALPDRERSAAESGQVADRSGR
;
A
#
# COMPACT_ATOMS: atom_id res chain seq x y z
N MET A 1 21.67 22.88 -27.69
CA MET A 1 21.87 22.00 -26.52
C MET A 1 20.50 21.46 -26.15
N ALA A 2 20.28 20.17 -26.38
CA ALA A 2 18.97 19.53 -26.28
C ALA A 2 18.74 19.00 -24.85
N ASN A 3 17.49 19.14 -24.40
CA ASN A 3 16.90 18.66 -23.15
C ASN A 3 17.50 17.36 -22.60
N SER A 4 18.30 17.46 -21.55
CA SER A 4 18.57 16.37 -20.61
C SER A 4 17.63 16.37 -19.40
N ASP A 5 16.83 17.42 -19.21
CA ASP A 5 15.93 17.58 -18.06
C ASP A 5 14.64 16.75 -18.12
N LEU A 6 14.34 16.10 -19.25
CA LEU A 6 13.16 15.24 -19.38
C LEU A 6 13.39 13.79 -18.93
N ALA A 7 14.62 13.44 -18.55
CA ALA A 7 14.96 12.11 -18.07
C ALA A 7 15.05 12.01 -16.53
N ASP A 8 14.88 13.13 -15.82
CA ASP A 8 15.05 13.20 -14.35
C ASP A 8 13.71 13.36 -13.59
N ASP A 9 12.57 13.28 -14.27
CA ASP A 9 11.21 13.33 -13.66
C ASP A 9 10.80 12.00 -12.99
N ASP A 10 11.69 11.01 -12.94
CA ASP A 10 11.52 9.80 -12.12
C ASP A 10 11.83 10.06 -10.62
N ARG A 11 12.28 11.27 -10.27
CA ARG A 11 12.67 11.66 -8.91
C ARG A 11 11.61 12.43 -8.14
N ILE A 12 10.34 12.40 -8.56
CA ILE A 12 9.26 12.88 -7.69
C ILE A 12 9.01 11.82 -6.61
N PRO A 13 9.16 12.13 -5.30
CA PRO A 13 8.96 11.16 -4.22
C PRO A 13 7.60 10.44 -4.27
N GLY A 14 6.61 11.07 -4.87
CA GLY A 14 5.31 10.47 -5.11
C GLY A 14 5.27 9.35 -6.17
N GLY A 15 6.27 9.21 -7.04
CA GLY A 15 6.36 8.09 -8.00
C GLY A 15 6.47 6.74 -7.28
N THR A 16 7.31 6.66 -6.25
CA THR A 16 7.42 5.47 -5.40
C THR A 16 6.15 5.22 -4.60
N GLN A 17 5.55 6.28 -4.01
CA GLN A 17 4.28 6.17 -3.28
C GLN A 17 3.19 5.56 -4.17
N ILE A 18 2.99 6.12 -5.38
CA ILE A 18 2.04 5.59 -6.36
C ILE A 18 2.35 4.16 -6.74
N SER A 19 3.63 3.87 -7.05
CA SER A 19 4.03 2.54 -7.52
C SER A 19 3.71 1.47 -6.48
N VAL A 20 4.07 1.70 -5.22
CA VAL A 20 3.76 0.77 -4.12
C VAL A 20 2.26 0.63 -3.92
N THR A 21 1.52 1.76 -3.88
CA THR A 21 0.06 1.74 -3.73
C THR A 21 -0.60 0.93 -4.83
N VAL A 22 -0.28 1.18 -6.10
CA VAL A 22 -0.92 0.54 -7.25
C VAL A 22 -0.53 -0.92 -7.37
N VAL A 23 0.75 -1.26 -7.22
CA VAL A 23 1.23 -2.64 -7.36
C VAL A 23 0.66 -3.52 -6.25
N LEU A 24 0.81 -3.11 -4.99
CA LEU A 24 0.27 -3.89 -3.87
C LEU A 24 -1.26 -3.90 -3.88
N GLY A 25 -1.89 -2.78 -4.26
CA GLY A 25 -3.33 -2.70 -4.49
C GLY A 25 -3.82 -3.71 -5.52
N GLY A 26 -3.13 -3.80 -6.65
CA GLY A 26 -3.43 -4.77 -7.71
C GLY A 26 -3.25 -6.21 -7.24
N VAL A 27 -2.18 -6.50 -6.49
CA VAL A 27 -1.98 -7.83 -5.88
C VAL A 27 -3.14 -8.18 -4.95
N LEU A 28 -3.52 -7.29 -4.04
CA LEU A 28 -4.64 -7.52 -3.11
C LEU A 28 -5.96 -7.75 -3.85
N LEU A 29 -6.23 -6.97 -4.90
CA LEU A 29 -7.42 -7.13 -5.72
C LEU A 29 -7.45 -8.52 -6.39
N VAL A 30 -6.34 -8.93 -7.01
CA VAL A 30 -6.22 -10.25 -7.66
C VAL A 30 -6.40 -11.37 -6.65
N MET A 31 -5.72 -11.30 -5.49
CA MET A 31 -5.82 -12.31 -4.45
C MET A 31 -7.23 -12.38 -3.86
N GLY A 32 -7.89 -11.23 -3.65
CA GLY A 32 -9.29 -11.18 -3.22
C GLY A 32 -10.24 -11.86 -4.22
N ILE A 33 -10.06 -11.63 -5.53
CA ILE A 33 -10.87 -12.28 -6.58
C ILE A 33 -10.62 -13.79 -6.59
N VAL A 34 -9.35 -14.21 -6.68
CA VAL A 34 -8.98 -15.63 -6.78
C VAL A 34 -9.33 -16.38 -5.50
N GLY A 35 -9.26 -15.73 -4.35
CA GLY A 35 -9.62 -16.31 -3.05
C GLY A 35 -11.09 -16.75 -2.96
N PHE A 36 -12.02 -16.13 -3.69
CA PHE A 36 -13.41 -16.62 -3.74
C PHE A 36 -13.53 -17.96 -4.47
N ALA A 37 -12.64 -18.23 -5.42
CA ALA A 37 -12.63 -19.47 -6.19
C ALA A 37 -11.77 -20.58 -5.55
N SER A 38 -11.06 -20.30 -4.45
CA SER A 38 -10.04 -21.20 -3.89
C SER A 38 -10.58 -22.29 -2.96
N GLY A 39 -11.86 -22.22 -2.55
CA GLY A 39 -12.47 -23.24 -1.70
C GLY A 39 -12.00 -23.22 -0.23
N GLY A 40 -11.41 -22.11 0.23
CA GLY A 40 -11.02 -21.89 1.63
C GLY A 40 -9.52 -21.87 1.89
N GLN A 41 -8.70 -22.18 0.88
CA GLN A 41 -7.25 -22.09 0.98
C GLN A 41 -6.68 -21.60 -0.35
N LEU A 42 -5.93 -20.49 -0.31
CA LEU A 42 -5.24 -19.93 -1.46
C LEU A 42 -3.73 -20.02 -1.23
N LEU A 43 -3.04 -20.88 -2.00
CA LEU A 43 -1.64 -21.21 -1.77
C LEU A 43 -1.43 -21.79 -0.35
N VAL A 44 -0.68 -21.10 0.49
CA VAL A 44 -0.43 -21.44 1.89
C VAL A 44 -1.30 -20.65 2.87
N PHE A 45 -2.21 -19.81 2.37
CA PHE A 45 -3.03 -18.90 3.15
C PHE A 45 -4.45 -19.43 3.32
N GLY A 46 -4.90 -19.47 4.57
CA GLY A 46 -6.30 -19.65 4.93
C GLY A 46 -7.12 -18.43 4.53
N VAL A 47 -8.13 -18.66 3.69
CA VAL A 47 -9.01 -17.57 3.23
C VAL A 47 -10.47 -17.95 3.42
N ASN A 48 -11.31 -16.95 3.58
CA ASN A 48 -12.76 -17.12 3.57
C ASN A 48 -13.41 -15.93 2.83
N PRO A 49 -14.72 -15.98 2.55
CA PRO A 49 -15.40 -14.87 1.86
C PRO A 49 -15.18 -13.51 2.50
N PHE A 50 -15.15 -13.43 3.84
CA PHE A 50 -15.00 -12.16 4.55
C PHE A 50 -13.58 -11.59 4.42
N HIS A 51 -12.55 -12.42 4.54
CA HIS A 51 -11.15 -12.06 4.30
C HIS A 51 -10.94 -11.54 2.87
N ASN A 52 -11.52 -12.24 1.88
CA ASN A 52 -11.45 -11.84 0.48
C ASN A 52 -12.12 -10.47 0.23
N VAL A 53 -13.25 -10.17 0.88
CA VAL A 53 -13.89 -8.84 0.78
C VAL A 53 -12.94 -7.75 1.26
N PHE A 54 -12.22 -7.94 2.36
CA PHE A 54 -11.24 -6.94 2.81
C PHE A 54 -10.12 -6.74 1.81
N HIS A 55 -9.56 -7.81 1.24
CA HIS A 55 -8.56 -7.69 0.18
C HIS A 55 -9.08 -6.95 -1.05
N LEU A 56 -10.32 -7.23 -1.48
CA LEU A 56 -10.96 -6.50 -2.57
C LEU A 56 -11.13 -5.01 -2.26
N LEU A 57 -11.65 -4.68 -1.07
CA LEU A 57 -11.89 -3.29 -0.67
C LEU A 57 -10.57 -2.52 -0.56
N THR A 58 -9.59 -3.07 0.15
CA THR A 58 -8.27 -2.43 0.30
C THR A 58 -7.56 -2.33 -1.05
N GLY A 59 -7.61 -3.37 -1.87
CA GLY A 59 -7.05 -3.35 -3.23
C GLY A 59 -7.69 -2.30 -4.13
N ALA A 60 -9.02 -2.23 -4.15
CA ALA A 60 -9.74 -1.23 -4.94
C ALA A 60 -9.46 0.20 -4.47
N LEU A 61 -9.47 0.44 -3.15
CA LEU A 61 -9.13 1.74 -2.59
C LEU A 61 -7.69 2.15 -2.90
N ALA A 62 -6.74 1.20 -2.88
CA ALA A 62 -5.36 1.45 -3.27
C ALA A 62 -5.27 1.88 -4.74
N ILE A 63 -5.90 1.13 -5.66
CA ILE A 63 -5.91 1.49 -7.09
C ILE A 63 -6.49 2.89 -7.30
N VAL A 64 -7.60 3.21 -6.64
CA VAL A 64 -8.19 4.55 -6.71
C VAL A 64 -7.23 5.59 -6.15
N ALA A 65 -6.64 5.38 -4.97
CA ALA A 65 -5.74 6.33 -4.33
C ALA A 65 -4.46 6.59 -5.14
N GLY A 66 -3.94 5.55 -5.80
CA GLY A 66 -2.71 5.63 -6.60
C GLY A 66 -2.90 6.20 -8.01
N LEU A 67 -4.06 6.00 -8.64
CA LEU A 67 -4.31 6.44 -10.02
C LEU A 67 -5.14 7.73 -10.11
N TYR A 68 -6.05 7.96 -9.16
CA TYR A 68 -6.93 9.13 -9.20
C TYR A 68 -6.12 10.42 -9.01
N ALA A 69 -6.42 11.43 -9.85
CA ALA A 69 -5.76 12.75 -9.81
C ALA A 69 -4.23 12.65 -9.72
N ASN A 70 -3.62 11.75 -10.49
CA ASN A 70 -2.18 11.46 -10.49
C ASN A 70 -1.63 11.07 -9.10
N GLY A 71 -2.41 10.29 -8.35
CA GLY A 71 -1.96 9.67 -7.11
C GLY A 71 -1.81 10.62 -5.93
N VAL A 72 -2.60 11.70 -5.90
CA VAL A 72 -2.60 12.69 -4.80
C VAL A 72 -2.89 12.06 -3.43
N TYR A 73 -3.57 10.91 -3.40
CA TYR A 73 -3.93 10.20 -2.18
C TYR A 73 -3.01 9.01 -1.85
N ALA A 74 -1.99 8.73 -2.67
CA ALA A 74 -1.15 7.53 -2.51
C ALA A 74 -0.41 7.50 -1.17
N ASP A 75 0.13 8.64 -0.74
CA ASP A 75 0.87 8.76 0.51
C ASP A 75 -0.02 8.53 1.75
N GLU A 76 -1.14 9.24 1.85
CA GLU A 76 -2.12 9.05 2.93
C GLU A 76 -2.68 7.62 2.96
N PHE A 77 -2.90 7.02 1.78
CA PHE A 77 -3.29 5.62 1.70
C PHE A 77 -2.20 4.70 2.25
N ASN A 78 -0.93 4.87 1.87
CA ASN A 78 0.17 4.02 2.32
C ASN A 78 0.36 4.12 3.85
N LYS A 79 0.27 5.31 4.44
CA LYS A 79 0.28 5.49 5.91
C LYS A 79 -0.88 4.74 6.56
N THR A 80 -2.10 4.96 6.07
CA THR A 80 -3.32 4.34 6.62
C THR A 80 -3.29 2.83 6.50
N ALA A 81 -2.93 2.30 5.33
CA ALA A 81 -2.78 0.87 5.08
C ALA A 81 -1.70 0.26 5.98
N GLY A 82 -0.53 0.92 6.10
CA GLY A 82 0.53 0.47 7.00
C GLY A 82 0.05 0.31 8.45
N ILE A 83 -0.72 1.28 8.96
CA ILE A 83 -1.34 1.20 10.28
C ILE A 83 -2.34 0.05 10.35
N VAL A 84 -3.28 -0.04 9.40
CA VAL A 84 -4.34 -1.07 9.40
C VAL A 84 -3.74 -2.48 9.35
N TYR A 85 -2.76 -2.73 8.47
CA TYR A 85 -2.07 -4.02 8.41
C TYR A 85 -1.27 -4.30 9.70
N GLY A 86 -0.63 -3.29 10.29
CA GLY A 86 0.00 -3.42 11.60
C GLY A 86 -0.98 -3.78 12.71
N LEU A 87 -2.18 -3.19 12.70
CA LEU A 87 -3.25 -3.54 13.64
C LEU A 87 -3.78 -4.96 13.41
N LEU A 88 -3.84 -5.45 12.17
CA LEU A 88 -4.21 -6.84 11.87
C LEU A 88 -3.19 -7.83 12.42
N VAL A 89 -1.89 -7.53 12.33
CA VAL A 89 -0.82 -8.33 12.96
C VAL A 89 -1.03 -8.38 14.48
N ILE A 90 -1.25 -7.23 15.12
CA ILE A 90 -1.51 -7.17 16.56
C ILE A 90 -2.77 -7.97 16.90
N PHE A 91 -3.86 -7.78 16.15
CA PHE A 91 -5.12 -8.49 16.34
C PHE A 91 -4.94 -10.00 16.30
N GLN A 92 -4.20 -10.52 15.32
CA GLN A 92 -3.93 -11.96 15.22
C GLN A 92 -3.05 -12.48 16.36
N LEU A 93 -2.11 -11.69 16.88
CA LEU A 93 -1.28 -12.08 18.02
C LEU A 93 -2.04 -12.08 19.35
N VAL A 94 -2.94 -11.11 19.57
CA VAL A 94 -3.67 -10.96 20.84
C VAL A 94 -4.98 -11.74 20.89
N ALA A 95 -5.57 -12.06 19.74
CA ALA A 95 -6.82 -12.80 19.62
C ALA A 95 -6.76 -13.83 18.46
N PRO A 96 -5.81 -14.78 18.50
CA PRO A 96 -5.57 -15.70 17.37
C PRO A 96 -6.79 -16.57 17.05
N GLU A 97 -7.54 -17.04 18.05
CA GLU A 97 -8.73 -17.85 17.82
C GLU A 97 -9.84 -17.06 17.13
N VAL A 98 -9.98 -15.77 17.46
CA VAL A 98 -10.97 -14.89 16.83
C VAL A 98 -10.56 -14.58 15.39
N ALA A 99 -9.28 -14.30 15.15
CA ALA A 99 -8.75 -14.09 13.81
C ALA A 99 -8.93 -15.34 12.92
N ALA A 100 -8.62 -16.53 13.45
CA ALA A 100 -8.83 -17.79 12.75
C ALA A 100 -10.32 -18.04 12.44
N GLN A 101 -11.24 -17.80 13.39
CA GLN A 101 -12.67 -18.02 13.14
C GLN A 101 -13.27 -17.00 12.17
N LEU A 102 -12.89 -15.72 12.28
CA LEU A 102 -13.49 -14.64 11.51
C LEU A 102 -12.91 -14.52 10.09
N LEU A 103 -11.59 -14.71 9.95
CA LEU A 103 -10.86 -14.47 8.71
C LEU A 103 -10.25 -15.74 8.11
N ASN A 104 -10.37 -16.89 8.78
CA ASN A 104 -9.58 -18.09 8.47
C ASN A 104 -8.07 -17.81 8.51
N ALA A 105 -7.64 -16.84 9.32
CA ALA A 105 -6.26 -16.38 9.35
C ALA A 105 -5.34 -17.44 9.97
N ASP A 106 -4.24 -17.73 9.29
CA ASP A 106 -3.23 -18.70 9.71
C ASP A 106 -1.85 -18.05 9.97
N PHE A 107 -0.85 -18.88 10.28
CA PHE A 107 0.49 -18.37 10.56
C PHE A 107 1.19 -17.75 9.34
N ALA A 108 0.85 -18.19 8.13
CA ALA A 108 1.38 -17.57 6.92
C ALA A 108 0.77 -16.18 6.71
N ASP A 109 -0.52 -16.00 7.00
CA ASP A 109 -1.20 -14.70 6.95
C ASP A 109 -0.54 -13.69 7.88
N LEU A 110 -0.14 -14.09 9.09
CA LEU A 110 0.54 -13.20 10.04
C LEU A 110 1.76 -12.54 9.40
N TRP A 111 2.63 -13.33 8.77
CA TRP A 111 3.85 -12.82 8.14
C TRP A 111 3.57 -12.03 6.87
N LEU A 112 2.55 -12.40 6.10
CA LEU A 112 2.11 -11.60 4.96
C LEU A 112 1.66 -10.20 5.43
N HIS A 113 0.86 -10.12 6.48
CA HIS A 113 0.38 -8.85 7.05
C HIS A 113 1.53 -8.02 7.63
N VAL A 114 2.56 -8.65 8.24
CA VAL A 114 3.80 -7.96 8.64
C VAL A 114 4.49 -7.35 7.41
N GLY A 115 4.65 -8.13 6.34
CA GLY A 115 5.25 -7.65 5.09
C GLY A 115 4.49 -6.46 4.50
N LEU A 116 3.16 -6.53 4.47
CA LEU A 116 2.31 -5.44 3.99
C LEU A 116 2.37 -4.21 4.88
N ALA A 117 2.35 -4.37 6.21
CA ALA A 117 2.48 -3.27 7.17
C ALA A 117 3.80 -2.52 6.98
N LEU A 118 4.90 -3.26 6.80
CA LEU A 118 6.22 -2.68 6.55
C LEU A 118 6.35 -2.05 5.16
N ALA A 119 5.77 -2.66 4.13
CA ALA A 119 5.84 -2.10 2.78
C ALA A 119 5.03 -0.80 2.66
N PHE A 120 3.76 -0.82 3.09
CA PHE A 120 2.91 0.37 3.07
C PHE A 120 3.38 1.43 4.07
N GLY A 121 3.59 1.05 5.33
CA GLY A 121 4.01 1.98 6.37
C GLY A 121 5.43 2.50 6.14
N GLY A 122 6.36 1.64 5.70
CA GLY A 122 7.72 2.05 5.39
C GLY A 122 7.78 3.14 4.33
N VAL A 123 7.05 2.97 3.22
CA VAL A 123 6.98 4.00 2.17
C VAL A 123 6.19 5.22 2.64
N GLY A 124 5.02 5.01 3.26
CA GLY A 124 4.13 6.09 3.70
C GLY A 124 4.71 7.00 4.80
N PHE A 125 5.53 6.48 5.71
CA PHE A 125 6.12 7.27 6.79
C PHE A 125 7.55 7.73 6.51
N ALA A 126 8.31 7.03 5.64
CA ALA A 126 9.71 7.39 5.38
C ALA A 126 9.91 8.34 4.18
N LEU A 127 8.97 8.38 3.22
CA LEU A 127 9.07 9.27 2.07
C LEU A 127 8.28 10.56 2.28
N PRO A 128 8.80 11.72 1.85
CA PRO A 128 8.04 12.97 1.89
C PRO A 128 6.83 12.92 0.95
N ASP A 129 5.75 13.56 1.38
CA ASP A 129 4.57 13.73 0.55
C ASP A 129 4.83 14.67 -0.65
N ARG A 130 3.94 14.65 -1.64
CA ARG A 130 4.13 15.39 -2.90
C ARG A 130 4.08 16.91 -2.69
N GLU A 131 3.22 17.40 -1.80
CA GLU A 131 3.05 18.83 -1.54
C GLU A 131 4.31 19.41 -0.90
N ARG A 132 4.86 18.74 0.11
CA ARG A 132 6.13 19.07 0.74
C ARG A 132 7.28 19.01 -0.27
N SER A 133 7.33 17.97 -1.10
CA SER A 133 8.36 17.83 -2.15
C SER A 133 8.32 19.00 -3.15
N ALA A 134 7.13 19.40 -3.58
CA ALA A 134 6.93 20.54 -4.47
C ALA A 134 7.35 21.86 -3.80
N ALA A 135 7.00 22.07 -2.53
CA ALA A 135 7.39 23.26 -1.78
C ALA A 135 8.92 23.36 -1.58
N GLU A 136 9.58 22.26 -1.22
CA GLU A 136 11.03 22.19 -1.02
C GLU A 136 11.79 22.47 -2.33
N SER A 137 11.35 21.90 -3.45
CA SER A 137 11.97 22.17 -4.77
C SER A 137 11.86 23.63 -5.21
N GLY A 138 10.70 24.27 -5.00
CA GLY A 138 10.49 25.68 -5.31
C GLY A 138 11.37 26.61 -4.47
N GLN A 139 11.59 26.28 -3.19
CA GLN A 139 12.47 27.05 -2.31
C GLN A 139 13.95 26.94 -2.71
N VAL A 140 14.39 25.78 -3.21
CA VAL A 140 15.76 25.60 -3.71
C VAL A 140 15.99 26.42 -4.98
N ALA A 141 15.03 26.44 -5.91
CA ALA A 141 15.13 27.23 -7.12
C ALA A 141 15.30 28.73 -6.85
N ASP A 142 14.48 29.30 -5.94
CA ASP A 142 14.58 30.72 -5.51
C ASP A 142 15.94 31.06 -4.89
N ARG A 143 16.54 30.14 -4.14
CA ARG A 143 17.88 30.35 -3.53
C ARG A 143 19.02 30.29 -4.53
N SER A 144 18.91 29.49 -5.60
CA SER A 144 19.95 29.35 -6.63
C SER A 144 20.00 30.50 -7.63
N GLY A 145 18.92 31.29 -7.73
CA GLY A 145 18.83 32.47 -8.58
C GLY A 145 19.34 33.77 -7.95
N ARG A 146 19.92 33.71 -6.74
CA ARG A 146 20.59 34.83 -6.05
C ARG A 146 22.11 34.58 -5.98
#